data_AF-W3XNA8-F1
#
_entry.id   AF-W3XNA8-F1
#
_cell.length_a   1.000
_cell.length_b   1.000
_cell.length_c   1.000
_cell.angle_alpha   90.00
_cell.angle_beta   90.00
_cell.angle_gamma   90.00
#
_symmetry.space_group_name_H-M   'P 1'
#
loop_
_entity.id
_entity.type
_entity.pdbx_description
1 polymer ?
#
loop_
_entity_poly.entity_id
_entity_poly.type
_entity_poly.pdbx_seq_one_letter_code
_entity_poly.pdbx_strand_id
1 'polypeptide(L)'
;MIYADLAFTTWNDRSDAILECAPDDKFKGFPHVQNWHERMTSRPSWAKAMESRARLMDEQRLTWTGMPKGFNRLEECQERLKANDETAANAATKK
;
A
#
# COMPACT_ATOMS: atom_id res chain seq x y z
N MET A 1 -21.96 -0.09 -8.41
CA MET A 1 -20.62 0.43 -8.11
C MET A 1 -20.73 1.94 -8.01
N ILE A 2 -20.67 2.46 -6.80
CA ILE A 2 -20.63 3.88 -6.48
C ILE A 2 -19.26 4.24 -5.91
N TYR A 3 -19.01 5.52 -5.67
CA TYR A 3 -17.76 6.00 -5.10
C TYR A 3 -17.36 5.24 -3.82
N ALA A 4 -18.32 4.98 -2.93
CA ALA A 4 -18.07 4.23 -1.70
C ALA A 4 -17.50 2.84 -1.98
N ASP A 5 -17.96 2.14 -3.02
CA ASP A 5 -17.45 0.80 -3.33
C ASP A 5 -15.94 0.84 -3.63
N LEU A 6 -15.50 1.83 -4.42
CA LEU A 6 -14.10 2.00 -4.78
C LEU A 6 -13.26 2.44 -3.58
N ALA A 7 -13.79 3.31 -2.72
CA ALA A 7 -13.10 3.79 -1.53
C ALA A 7 -12.84 2.67 -0.52
N PHE A 8 -13.77 1.73 -0.36
CA PHE A 8 -13.63 0.62 0.59
C PHE A 8 -12.86 -0.58 0.03
N THR A 9 -12.89 -0.82 -1.29
CA THR A 9 -12.20 -2.00 -1.89
C THR A 9 -10.69 -1.95 -1.61
N THR A 10 -10.06 -0.77 -1.70
CA THR A 10 -8.61 -0.62 -1.43
C THR A 10 -8.24 -0.94 0.02
N TRP A 11 -9.05 -0.49 0.98
CA TRP A 11 -8.83 -0.73 2.40
C TRP A 11 -9.14 -2.17 2.80
N ASN A 12 -10.17 -2.78 2.22
CA ASN A 12 -10.52 -4.18 2.47
C ASN A 12 -9.46 -5.14 1.96
N ASP A 13 -8.72 -4.75 0.91
CA ASP A 13 -7.57 -5.51 0.43
C ASP A 13 -6.41 -5.58 1.45
N ARG A 14 -6.43 -4.70 2.47
CA ARG A 14 -5.44 -4.60 3.56
C ARG A 14 -5.93 -5.09 4.91
N SER A 15 -7.18 -5.55 5.02
CA SER A 15 -7.77 -5.87 6.31
C SER A 15 -7.01 -6.93 7.08
N ASP A 16 -6.38 -7.90 6.41
CA ASP A 16 -5.52 -8.91 7.05
C ASP A 16 -4.35 -8.29 7.81
N ALA A 17 -3.65 -7.33 7.20
CA ALA A 17 -2.55 -6.63 7.84
C ALA A 17 -3.02 -5.71 8.98
N ILE A 18 -4.20 -5.11 8.87
CA ILE A 18 -4.77 -4.21 9.89
C ILE A 18 -5.29 -5.01 11.10
N LEU A 19 -5.92 -6.16 10.84
CA LEU A 19 -6.49 -7.05 11.86
C LEU A 19 -5.47 -8.07 12.39
N GLU A 20 -4.26 -8.07 11.84
CA GLU A 20 -3.19 -9.00 12.17
C GLU A 20 -3.64 -10.47 12.08
N CYS A 21 -4.42 -10.80 11.04
CA CYS A 21 -4.95 -12.13 10.80
C CYS A 21 -4.43 -12.75 9.50
N ALA A 22 -4.66 -14.04 9.29
CA ALA A 22 -4.35 -14.66 8.01
C ALA A 22 -5.16 -14.00 6.88
N PRO A 23 -4.60 -13.88 5.66
CA PRO A 23 -5.31 -13.32 4.50
C PRO A 23 -6.68 -13.94 4.24
N ASP A 24 -6.81 -15.25 4.41
CA ASP A 24 -8.05 -15.99 4.19
C ASP A 24 -9.09 -15.78 5.31
N ASP A 25 -8.65 -15.32 6.49
CA ASP A 25 -9.51 -15.09 7.65
C ASP A 25 -10.10 -13.66 7.70
N LYS A 26 -9.63 -12.72 6.87
CA LYS A 26 -9.96 -11.28 7.00
C LYS A 26 -11.44 -10.93 6.84
N PHE A 27 -12.25 -11.84 6.30
CA PHE A 27 -13.70 -11.69 6.19
C PHE A 27 -14.49 -12.76 6.93
N LYS A 28 -13.83 -13.55 7.80
CA LYS A 28 -14.48 -14.60 8.59
C LYS A 28 -15.61 -13.99 9.42
N GLY A 29 -16.82 -14.54 9.28
CA GLY A 29 -18.04 -14.02 9.91
C GLY A 29 -18.77 -12.93 9.11
N PHE A 30 -18.23 -12.48 7.98
CA PHE A 30 -18.82 -11.44 7.12
C PHE A 30 -18.97 -11.89 5.65
N PRO A 31 -19.76 -12.94 5.37
CA PRO A 31 -19.84 -13.54 4.03
C PRO A 31 -20.34 -12.58 2.94
N HIS A 32 -21.19 -11.61 3.29
CA HIS A 32 -21.65 -10.60 2.34
C HIS A 32 -20.56 -9.60 1.97
N VAL A 33 -19.66 -9.28 2.90
CA VAL A 33 -18.50 -8.40 2.63
C VAL A 33 -17.50 -9.14 1.75
N GLN A 34 -17.23 -10.41 2.04
CA GLN A 34 -16.37 -11.26 1.20
C GLN A 34 -16.88 -11.31 -0.25
N ASN A 35 -18.14 -11.72 -0.44
CA ASN A 35 -18.74 -11.82 -1.76
C ASN A 35 -18.76 -10.49 -2.52
N TRP A 36 -18.99 -9.37 -1.80
CA TRP A 36 -18.89 -8.04 -2.38
C TRP A 36 -17.45 -7.71 -2.80
N HIS A 37 -16.46 -7.98 -1.95
CA HIS A 37 -15.04 -7.68 -2.22
C HIS A 37 -14.55 -8.47 -3.42
N GLU A 38 -14.81 -9.77 -3.48
CA GLU A 38 -14.45 -10.64 -4.61
C GLU A 38 -15.10 -10.19 -5.92
N ARG A 39 -16.36 -9.75 -5.88
CA ARG A 39 -17.03 -9.18 -7.05
C ARG A 39 -16.42 -7.84 -7.48
N MET A 40 -15.86 -7.06 -6.56
CA MET A 40 -15.20 -5.79 -6.87
C MET A 40 -13.80 -6.02 -7.44
N THR A 41 -13.03 -6.92 -6.85
CA THR A 41 -11.64 -7.20 -7.24
C THR A 41 -11.52 -8.06 -8.50
N SER A 42 -12.55 -8.85 -8.84
CA SER A 42 -12.62 -9.60 -10.11
C SER A 42 -12.84 -8.73 -11.35
N ARG A 43 -13.12 -7.42 -11.19
CA ARG A 43 -13.38 -6.53 -12.33
C ARG A 43 -12.10 -6.26 -13.14
N PRO A 44 -12.15 -6.29 -14.48
CA PRO A 44 -10.98 -5.96 -15.31
C PRO A 44 -10.38 -4.58 -15.04
N SER A 45 -11.23 -3.60 -14.71
CA SER A 45 -10.77 -2.26 -14.34
C SER A 45 -9.95 -2.25 -13.05
N TRP A 46 -10.28 -3.11 -12.09
CA TRP A 46 -9.54 -3.25 -10.85
C TRP A 46 -8.18 -3.92 -11.09
N ALA A 47 -8.15 -5.02 -11.86
CA ALA A 47 -6.92 -5.68 -12.26
C ALA A 47 -5.93 -4.70 -12.92
N LYS A 48 -6.41 -3.92 -13.90
CA LYS A 48 -5.61 -2.88 -14.56
C LYS A 48 -5.11 -1.78 -13.60
N ALA A 49 -5.92 -1.41 -12.60
CA ALA A 49 -5.51 -0.47 -11.55
C ALA A 49 -4.40 -1.07 -10.67
N MET A 50 -4.49 -2.34 -10.31
CA MET A 50 -3.48 -3.03 -9.50
C MET A 50 -2.16 -3.22 -10.28
N GLU A 51 -2.21 -3.51 -11.57
CA GLU A 51 -1.02 -3.52 -12.44
C GLU A 51 -0.35 -2.14 -12.50
N SER A 52 -1.15 -1.09 -12.71
CA SER A 52 -0.65 0.29 -12.74
C SER A 52 -0.03 0.68 -11.40
N ARG A 53 -0.66 0.30 -10.29
CA ARG A 53 -0.11 0.48 -8.94
C ARG A 53 1.21 -0.25 -8.79
N ALA A 54 1.28 -1.53 -9.15
CA ALA A 54 2.50 -2.33 -9.00
C ALA A 54 3.69 -1.70 -9.75
N ARG A 55 3.48 -1.29 -11.01
CA ARG A 55 4.48 -0.58 -11.80
C ARG A 55 4.94 0.72 -11.12
N LEU A 56 4.01 1.58 -10.70
CA LEU A 56 4.32 2.86 -10.07
C LEU A 56 5.06 2.70 -8.74
N MET A 57 4.74 1.67 -7.95
CA MET A 57 5.44 1.36 -6.70
C MET A 57 6.87 0.91 -6.99
N ASP A 58 7.07 0.07 -8.00
CA ASP A 58 8.39 -0.38 -8.43
C ASP A 58 9.28 0.77 -8.91
N GLU A 59 8.74 1.65 -9.76
CA GLU A 59 9.40 2.86 -10.25
C GLU A 59 9.85 3.78 -9.11
N GLN A 60 9.06 3.86 -8.04
CA GLN A 60 9.36 4.64 -6.83
C GLN A 60 10.21 3.88 -5.81
N ARG A 61 10.67 2.66 -6.14
CA ARG A 61 11.41 1.77 -5.24
C ARG A 61 10.67 1.49 -3.94
N LEU A 62 9.35 1.34 -4.02
CA LEU A 62 8.48 0.98 -2.91
C LEU A 62 8.15 -0.52 -2.96
N THR A 63 7.93 -1.11 -1.80
CA THR A 63 7.33 -2.44 -1.64
C THR A 63 5.82 -2.35 -1.84
N TRP A 64 5.14 -3.49 -1.88
CA TRP A 64 3.67 -3.53 -2.00
C TRP A 64 2.94 -2.69 -0.94
N THR A 65 3.48 -2.56 0.28
CA THR A 65 2.87 -1.80 1.39
C THR A 65 3.03 -0.29 1.25
N GLY A 66 3.95 0.20 0.41
CA GLY A 66 4.32 1.63 0.36
C GLY A 66 5.62 1.94 1.10
N MET A 67 6.21 0.96 1.78
CA MET A 67 7.53 1.12 2.40
C MET A 67 8.63 1.15 1.33
N PRO A 68 9.64 2.01 1.43
CA PRO A 68 10.81 1.94 0.54
C PRO A 68 11.51 0.59 0.62
N LYS A 69 11.94 0.07 -0.53
CA LYS A 69 12.68 -1.19 -0.64
C LYS A 69 13.99 -1.11 0.12
N GLY A 70 14.36 -2.22 0.78
CA GLY A 70 15.55 -2.30 1.61
C GLY A 70 15.37 -1.79 3.04
N PHE A 71 14.15 -1.39 3.41
CA PHE A 71 13.78 -1.04 4.78
C PHE A 71 12.73 -2.01 5.30
N ASN A 72 12.94 -2.48 6.53
CA ASN A 72 12.02 -3.40 7.19
C ASN A 72 11.21 -2.69 8.28
N ARG A 73 11.58 -1.46 8.66
CA ARG A 73 10.90 -0.65 9.67
C ARG A 73 10.73 0.80 9.22
N LEU A 74 9.63 1.42 9.65
CA LEU A 74 9.32 2.81 9.36
C LEU A 74 10.36 3.77 9.97
N GLU A 75 10.83 3.47 11.17
CA GLU A 75 11.82 4.25 11.92
C GLU A 75 13.14 4.39 11.14
N GLU A 76 13.69 3.27 10.67
CA GLU A 76 14.91 3.23 9.83
C GLU A 76 14.74 4.08 8.57
N CYS A 77 13.54 4.09 8.00
CA CYS A 77 13.22 4.86 6.81
C CYS A 77 13.18 6.37 7.12
N GLN A 78 12.54 6.77 8.22
CA GLN A 78 12.48 8.16 8.68
C GLN A 78 13.86 8.70 9.03
N GLU A 79 14.72 7.90 9.66
CA GLU A 79 16.10 8.28 9.97
C GLU A 79 16.91 8.52 8.70
N ARG A 80 16.81 7.66 7.68
CA ARG A 80 17.52 7.90 6.41
C ARG A 80 17.00 9.14 5.67
N LEU A 81 15.70 9.42 5.71
CA LEU A 81 15.14 10.64 5.11
C LEU A 81 15.72 11.90 5.78
N LYS A 82 15.71 11.95 7.12
CA LYS A 82 16.32 13.07 7.87
C LYS A 82 17.80 13.23 7.54
N ALA A 83 18.56 12.13 7.50
CA ALA A 83 19.98 12.17 7.16
C ALA A 83 20.24 12.67 5.73
N ASN A 84 19.40 12.29 4.76
CA ASN A 84 19.49 12.79 3.39
C ASN A 84 19.16 14.29 3.29
N ASP A 85 18.15 14.77 4.01
CA ASP A 85 17.77 16.19 4.06
C ASP A 85 18.90 17.04 4.67
N GLU A 86 19.51 16.57 5.77
CA GLU A 86 20.67 17.21 6.40
C GLU A 86 21.89 17.22 5.47
N THR A 87 22.13 16.14 4.74
CA THR A 87 23.23 16.05 3.76
C THR A 87 23.01 17.03 2.59
N ALA A 88 21.78 17.14 2.09
CA ALA A 88 21.42 18.09 1.03
C ALA A 88 21.55 19.54 1.50
N ALA A 89 21.11 19.86 2.72
CA ALA A 89 21.25 21.20 3.32
C ALA A 89 22.72 21.61 3.53
N ASN A 90 23.56 20.66 3.97
CA ASN A 90 25.00 20.88 4.15
C ASN A 90 25.76 21.03 2.83
N ALA A 91 25.31 20.37 1.76
CA ALA A 91 25.88 20.54 0.42
C ALA A 91 25.51 21.89 -0.21
N ALA A 92 24.32 22.43 0.09
CA ALA A 92 23.85 23.72 -0.39
C ALA A 92 24.53 24.92 0.30
N THR A 93 24.96 24.78 1.55
CA THR A 93 25.66 25.82 2.32
C THR A 93 27.17 25.87 2.09
N LYS A 94 27.75 24.82 1.47
CA LYS A 94 29.17 24.75 1.09
C LYS A 94 29.46 25.21 -0.35
N LYS A 95 28.46 25.73 -1.06
CA LYS A 95 28.56 26.21 -2.44
C LYS A 95 28.46 27.73 -2.48
#